data_AF-A0A1Y3NZZ4-F1
#
_entry.id   AF-A0A1Y3NZZ4-F1
#
_cell.length_a   1.000
_cell.length_b   1.000
_cell.length_c   1.000
_cell.angle_alpha   90.00
_cell.angle_beta   90.00
_cell.angle_gamma   90.00
#
_symmetry.space_group_name_H-M   'P 1'
#
loop_
_entity.id
_entity.type
_entity.pdbx_description
1 polymer ?
#
loop_
_entity_poly.entity_id
_entity_poly.type
_entity_poly.pdbx_seq_one_letter_code
_entity_poly.pdbx_strand_id
1 'polypeptide(L)'
;MSEQVYRIEIALISNVSFIGNENGTVIDYNYGRRGSFVVSYSRNKWDKITFKNIIFEHYSTNGVDYPGIQIISVSSNANNIQTYLENCTFRDNQYRLLSFQLTSYEIISDKPQVVLNNCVFENNSQRLISISHKYDYALDEAKKYFKLKFINCKYINNKGLFCLKLPASVEFDNCYFSTIEKDSYDSNSVLFFTSLLSSGHLSIKNSIFEDIDVKSKLPIINGEGLTLE
;
A
#
# COMPACT_ATOMS: atom_id res chain seq x y z
N MET A 1 23.02 -1.58 21.42
CA MET A 1 21.72 -2.04 21.94
C MET A 1 20.74 -1.97 20.77
N SER A 2 20.10 -3.07 20.39
CA SER A 2 19.04 -3.01 19.37
C SER A 2 17.86 -2.25 19.97
N GLU A 3 17.54 -1.07 19.44
CA GLU A 3 16.34 -0.35 19.84
C GLU A 3 15.12 -1.26 19.68
N GLN A 4 14.33 -1.37 20.75
CA GLN A 4 13.13 -2.19 20.76
C GLN A 4 12.14 -1.62 19.74
N VAL A 5 11.77 -2.43 18.76
CA VAL A 5 10.79 -2.06 17.74
C VAL A 5 9.42 -2.00 18.42
N TYR A 6 8.89 -0.79 18.61
CA TYR A 6 7.53 -0.62 19.10
C TYR A 6 6.55 -1.14 18.06
N ARG A 7 5.58 -1.98 18.45
CA ARG A 7 4.54 -2.50 17.56
C ARG A 7 3.19 -2.39 18.25
N ILE A 8 2.21 -1.89 17.53
CA ILE A 8 0.81 -1.87 17.94
C ILE A 8 0.15 -3.03 17.21
N GLU A 9 -0.09 -4.13 17.93
CA GLU A 9 -0.73 -5.31 17.38
C GLU A 9 -2.25 -5.23 17.57
N ILE A 10 -2.99 -5.36 16.48
CA ILE A 10 -4.44 -5.19 16.43
C ILE A 10 -5.04 -6.48 15.86
N ALA A 11 -5.61 -7.30 16.74
CA ALA A 11 -6.45 -8.43 16.33
C ALA A 11 -7.88 -7.92 16.07
N LEU A 12 -8.29 -7.88 14.80
CA LEU A 12 -9.56 -7.29 14.43
C LEU A 12 -10.72 -8.28 14.69
N ILE A 13 -11.51 -7.99 15.73
CA ILE A 13 -12.72 -8.74 16.11
C ILE A 13 -14.00 -7.92 15.97
N SER A 14 -13.88 -6.69 15.50
CA SER A 14 -14.96 -5.73 15.25
C SER A 14 -14.39 -4.56 14.47
N ASN A 15 -15.25 -3.66 14.01
CA ASN A 15 -14.79 -2.41 13.42
C ASN A 15 -13.93 -1.60 14.40
N VAL A 16 -12.80 -1.08 13.92
CA VAL A 16 -11.87 -0.22 14.67
C VAL A 16 -11.58 1.03 13.85
N SER A 17 -11.46 2.18 14.52
CA SER A 17 -11.11 3.43 13.87
C SER A 17 -10.09 4.20 14.69
N PHE A 18 -9.00 4.61 14.04
CA PHE A 18 -8.01 5.55 14.54
C PHE A 18 -8.30 6.89 13.90
N ILE A 19 -8.76 7.86 14.69
CA ILE A 19 -9.23 9.15 14.20
C ILE A 19 -8.35 10.22 14.82
N GLY A 20 -7.59 10.92 13.98
CA GLY A 20 -6.85 12.11 14.36
C GLY A 20 -7.70 13.37 14.33
N ASN A 21 -7.09 14.47 14.74
CA ASN A 21 -7.71 15.79 14.77
C ASN A 21 -8.00 16.30 13.35
N GLU A 22 -8.89 17.29 13.21
CA GLU A 22 -9.28 17.84 11.89
C GLU A 22 -8.07 18.40 11.10
N ASN A 23 -7.08 18.94 11.80
CA ASN A 23 -5.83 19.45 11.21
C ASN A 23 -4.77 18.35 10.98
N GLY A 24 -5.14 17.08 11.21
CA GLY A 24 -4.22 15.96 11.21
C GLY A 24 -3.60 15.72 12.59
N THR A 25 -3.56 14.46 13.00
CA THR A 25 -2.70 14.02 14.12
C THR A 25 -1.39 13.47 13.56
N VAL A 26 -0.27 14.02 14.01
CA VAL A 26 1.06 13.62 13.55
C VAL A 26 1.59 12.44 14.34
N ILE A 27 1.99 11.39 13.62
CA ILE A 27 2.81 10.27 14.09
C ILE A 27 4.20 10.47 13.49
N ASP A 28 5.05 11.15 14.26
CA ASP A 28 6.44 11.44 13.89
C ASP A 28 7.38 10.35 14.39
N TYR A 29 8.04 9.69 13.44
CA TYR A 29 9.02 8.64 13.70
C TYR A 29 10.43 9.19 13.94
N ASN A 30 10.68 10.48 13.64
CA ASN A 30 11.94 11.18 13.83
C ASN A 30 13.15 10.42 13.27
N TYR A 31 12.97 9.67 12.18
CA TYR A 31 13.95 8.81 11.50
C TYR A 31 14.61 7.69 12.34
N GLY A 32 14.40 7.65 13.66
CA GLY A 32 14.93 6.63 14.55
C GLY A 32 13.90 5.57 14.95
N ARG A 33 12.61 5.94 15.01
CA ARG A 33 11.55 5.05 15.50
C ARG A 33 11.01 4.18 14.39
N ARG A 34 10.77 2.91 14.72
CA ARG A 34 10.29 1.87 13.78
C ARG A 34 8.93 1.32 14.18
N GLY A 35 8.10 2.19 14.75
CA GLY A 35 6.74 1.89 15.18
C GLY A 35 5.90 1.30 14.03
N SER A 36 5.17 0.21 14.24
CA SER A 36 4.29 -0.36 13.21
C SER A 36 2.90 -0.66 13.74
N PHE A 37 1.88 -0.38 12.93
CA PHE A 37 0.52 -0.87 13.13
C PHE A 37 0.39 -2.22 12.43
N VAL A 38 0.29 -3.29 13.21
CA VAL A 38 0.17 -4.66 12.71
C VAL A 38 -1.26 -5.14 12.91
N VAL A 39 -2.03 -5.15 11.83
CA VAL A 39 -3.43 -5.52 11.81
C VAL A 39 -3.56 -6.97 11.35
N SER A 40 -4.32 -7.77 12.09
CA SER A 40 -4.60 -9.16 11.74
C SER A 40 -6.10 -9.42 11.66
N TYR A 41 -6.52 -10.02 10.54
CA TYR A 41 -7.89 -10.48 10.31
C TYR A 41 -7.95 -12.00 10.45
N SER A 42 -8.70 -12.48 11.44
CA SER A 42 -8.86 -13.92 11.72
C SER A 42 -10.23 -14.48 11.32
N ARG A 43 -11.20 -13.63 10.97
CA ARG A 43 -12.59 -14.04 10.68
C ARG A 43 -13.11 -13.38 9.40
N ASN A 44 -13.96 -14.11 8.69
CA ASN A 44 -14.53 -13.69 7.41
C ASN A 44 -15.78 -12.81 7.57
N LYS A 45 -15.67 -11.65 8.24
CA LYS A 45 -16.83 -10.86 8.71
C LYS A 45 -16.97 -9.43 8.15
N TRP A 46 -16.19 -9.01 7.15
CA TRP A 46 -16.18 -7.62 6.68
C TRP A 46 -15.90 -6.61 7.81
N ASP A 47 -15.23 -7.06 8.87
CA ASP A 47 -14.75 -6.18 9.92
C ASP A 47 -13.84 -5.12 9.26
N LYS A 48 -13.93 -3.88 9.73
CA LYS A 48 -13.29 -2.72 9.10
C LYS A 48 -12.28 -2.07 10.03
N ILE A 49 -11.08 -1.82 9.54
CA ILE A 49 -10.16 -0.86 10.15
C ILE A 49 -10.13 0.45 9.36
N THR A 50 -10.20 1.57 10.05
CA THR A 50 -10.13 2.91 9.44
C THR A 50 -9.06 3.75 10.12
N PHE A 51 -8.20 4.37 9.32
CA PHE A 51 -7.31 5.46 9.74
C PHE A 51 -7.83 6.74 9.12
N LYS A 52 -8.07 7.78 9.93
CA LYS A 52 -8.66 9.03 9.46
C LYS A 52 -7.93 10.23 10.02
N ASN A 53 -7.59 11.20 9.17
CA ASN A 53 -6.91 12.45 9.54
C ASN A 53 -5.58 12.20 10.30
N ILE A 54 -4.73 11.31 9.79
CA ILE A 54 -3.42 11.00 10.41
C ILE A 54 -2.30 11.33 9.42
N ILE A 55 -1.25 11.96 9.95
CA ILE A 55 -0.02 12.28 9.22
C ILE A 55 1.07 11.34 9.73
N PHE A 56 1.64 10.53 8.84
CA PHE A 56 2.77 9.66 9.13
C PHE A 56 4.04 10.24 8.48
N GLU A 57 5.05 10.56 9.28
CA GLU A 57 6.25 11.23 8.78
C GLU A 57 7.56 10.75 9.39
N HIS A 58 8.63 10.91 8.60
CA HIS A 58 10.01 10.59 9.01
C HIS A 58 10.23 9.11 9.38
N TYR A 59 9.47 8.18 8.80
CA TYR A 59 9.68 6.75 9.02
C TYR A 59 10.94 6.26 8.29
N SER A 60 11.87 5.63 8.99
CA SER A 60 13.11 5.11 8.39
C SER A 60 13.61 3.86 9.10
N THR A 61 14.35 3.05 8.36
CA THR A 61 15.11 1.91 8.91
C THR A 61 16.61 2.17 8.90
N ASN A 62 17.04 3.41 8.62
CA ASN A 62 18.44 3.81 8.46
C ASN A 62 19.18 2.95 7.43
N GLY A 63 18.51 2.68 6.30
CA GLY A 63 19.06 1.93 5.17
C GLY A 63 19.14 0.42 5.36
N VAL A 64 18.68 -0.12 6.49
CA VAL A 64 18.63 -1.57 6.73
C VAL A 64 17.30 -2.11 6.22
N ASP A 65 17.33 -3.11 5.34
CA ASP A 65 16.11 -3.79 4.89
C ASP A 65 15.63 -4.75 6.00
N TYR A 66 14.45 -4.48 6.55
CA TYR A 66 13.79 -5.35 7.51
C TYR A 66 12.51 -5.91 6.90
N PRO A 67 12.50 -7.20 6.52
CA PRO A 67 11.29 -7.86 6.05
C PRO A 67 10.15 -7.73 7.06
N GLY A 68 8.95 -7.39 6.58
CA GLY A 68 7.75 -7.28 7.42
C GLY A 68 7.70 -6.04 8.33
N ILE A 69 8.58 -5.06 8.14
CA ILE A 69 8.53 -3.78 8.86
C ILE A 69 7.97 -2.71 7.91
N GLN A 70 6.78 -2.18 8.23
CA GLN A 70 6.12 -1.08 7.51
C GLN A 70 5.35 -0.21 8.50
N ILE A 71 4.94 0.99 8.12
CA ILE A 71 4.08 1.85 8.95
C ILE A 71 2.78 1.12 9.29
N ILE A 72 2.10 0.57 8.27
CA ILE A 72 0.89 -0.25 8.43
C ILE A 72 1.10 -1.58 7.73
N SER A 73 1.01 -2.65 8.49
CA SER A 73 1.08 -4.03 7.99
C SER A 73 -0.25 -4.72 8.27
N VAL A 74 -0.92 -5.17 7.21
CA VAL A 74 -2.19 -5.89 7.29
C VAL A 74 -1.95 -7.33 6.89
N SER A 75 -2.29 -8.25 7.77
CA SER A 75 -2.27 -9.69 7.50
C SER A 75 -3.69 -10.25 7.59
N SER A 76 -4.05 -11.16 6.68
CA SER A 76 -5.38 -11.76 6.70
C SER A 76 -5.38 -13.21 6.27
N ASN A 77 -6.03 -14.04 7.09
CA ASN A 77 -6.48 -15.38 6.70
C ASN A 77 -7.93 -15.39 6.19
N ALA A 78 -8.60 -14.23 6.20
CA ALA A 78 -9.97 -14.04 5.77
C ALA A 78 -10.04 -13.39 4.38
N ASN A 79 -11.16 -13.63 3.68
CA ASN A 79 -11.42 -13.09 2.35
C ASN A 79 -12.09 -11.71 2.38
N ASN A 80 -12.88 -11.48 3.42
CA ASN A 80 -13.75 -10.32 3.58
C ASN A 80 -13.13 -9.34 4.58
N ILE A 81 -12.11 -8.60 4.14
CA ILE A 81 -11.43 -7.59 4.94
C ILE A 81 -11.68 -6.19 4.39
N GLN A 82 -11.60 -5.17 5.26
CA GLN A 82 -11.81 -3.78 4.89
C GLN A 82 -10.82 -2.85 5.58
N THR A 83 -9.88 -2.30 4.82
CA THR A 83 -8.92 -1.30 5.29
C THR A 83 -9.18 0.03 4.59
N TYR A 84 -9.47 1.06 5.39
CA TYR A 84 -9.76 2.41 4.91
C TYR A 84 -8.72 3.39 5.44
N LEU A 85 -8.18 4.23 4.55
CA LEU A 85 -7.41 5.39 4.91
C LEU A 85 -8.12 6.62 4.33
N GLU A 86 -8.52 7.55 5.18
CA GLU A 86 -9.32 8.72 4.83
C GLU A 86 -8.59 10.00 5.27
N ASN A 87 -8.30 10.88 4.32
CA ASN A 87 -7.59 12.14 4.60
C ASN A 87 -6.26 11.91 5.35
N CYS A 88 -5.50 10.87 4.97
CA CYS A 88 -4.20 10.58 5.58
C CYS A 88 -3.06 11.16 4.73
N THR A 89 -1.98 11.57 5.39
CA THR A 89 -0.76 12.03 4.73
C THR A 89 0.42 11.14 5.10
N PHE A 90 1.21 10.76 4.10
CA PHE A 90 2.48 10.06 4.27
C PHE A 90 3.56 10.93 3.65
N ARG A 91 4.41 11.55 4.47
CA ARG A 91 5.45 12.46 3.98
C ARG A 91 6.83 12.17 4.51
N ASP A 92 7.83 12.41 3.68
CA ASP A 92 9.25 12.35 4.06
C ASP A 92 9.66 11.02 4.70
N ASN A 93 9.04 9.91 4.26
CA ASN A 93 9.37 8.58 4.76
C ASN A 93 10.43 7.93 3.86
N GLN A 94 11.40 7.27 4.49
CA GLN A 94 12.54 6.66 3.82
C GLN A 94 12.43 5.14 3.65
N TYR A 95 11.27 4.58 3.98
CA TYR A 95 11.04 3.14 3.98
C TYR A 95 9.58 2.79 3.62
N ARG A 96 9.30 1.50 3.43
CA ARG A 96 8.02 0.96 2.96
C ARG A 96 6.85 1.35 3.89
N LEU A 97 5.72 1.78 3.30
CA LEU A 97 4.60 2.36 4.08
C LEU A 97 3.50 1.35 4.40
N LEU A 98 2.92 0.72 3.38
CA LEU A 98 1.76 -0.15 3.49
C LEU A 98 2.09 -1.55 2.96
N SER A 99 1.76 -2.58 3.74
CA SER A 99 1.89 -3.96 3.32
C SER A 99 0.61 -4.74 3.58
N PHE A 100 0.19 -5.54 2.60
CA PHE A 100 -0.95 -6.44 2.68
C PHE A 100 -0.47 -7.87 2.39
N GLN A 101 -0.50 -8.72 3.41
CA GLN A 101 -0.18 -10.13 3.29
C GLN A 101 -1.44 -10.98 3.45
N LEU A 102 -1.88 -11.62 2.37
CA LEU A 102 -3.08 -12.45 2.34
C LEU A 102 -2.68 -13.93 2.35
N THR A 103 -3.45 -14.79 3.02
CA THR A 103 -3.25 -16.25 2.94
C THR A 103 -4.38 -16.98 2.22
N SER A 104 -5.42 -16.25 1.82
CA SER A 104 -6.58 -16.83 1.17
C SER A 104 -6.76 -16.24 -0.22
N TYR A 105 -7.27 -17.08 -1.12
CA TYR A 105 -7.36 -16.82 -2.56
C TYR A 105 -8.80 -16.58 -3.05
N GLU A 106 -9.80 -16.84 -2.20
CA GLU A 106 -11.20 -16.79 -2.61
C GLU A 106 -11.82 -15.45 -2.26
N ILE A 107 -11.61 -14.45 -3.10
CA ILE A 107 -12.20 -13.14 -2.84
C ILE A 107 -13.65 -13.15 -3.33
N ILE A 108 -14.60 -13.34 -2.40
CA ILE A 108 -15.98 -13.63 -2.77
C ILE A 108 -16.76 -12.39 -3.24
N SER A 109 -16.19 -11.18 -3.13
CA SER A 109 -16.95 -9.92 -3.20
C SER A 109 -16.44 -8.93 -4.22
N ASP A 110 -17.38 -8.13 -4.73
CA ASP A 110 -17.10 -7.04 -5.65
C ASP A 110 -16.64 -5.75 -4.98
N LYS A 111 -16.75 -5.66 -3.66
CA LYS A 111 -16.33 -4.48 -2.90
C LYS A 111 -14.80 -4.38 -2.80
N PRO A 112 -14.22 -3.17 -2.87
CA PRO A 112 -12.81 -2.98 -2.57
C PRO A 112 -12.51 -3.37 -1.12
N GLN A 113 -11.42 -4.12 -0.94
CA GLN A 113 -10.89 -4.51 0.37
C GLN A 113 -10.00 -3.42 0.95
N VAL A 114 -9.38 -2.62 0.09
CA VAL A 114 -8.54 -1.48 0.49
C VAL A 114 -9.04 -0.23 -0.22
N VAL A 115 -9.34 0.80 0.56
CA VAL A 115 -9.77 2.10 0.03
C VAL A 115 -8.90 3.19 0.62
N LEU A 116 -8.25 3.97 -0.24
CA LEU A 116 -7.57 5.21 0.13
C LEU A 116 -8.34 6.36 -0.49
N ASN A 117 -8.81 7.28 0.34
CA ASN A 117 -9.63 8.41 -0.08
C ASN A 117 -9.04 9.71 0.43
N ASN A 118 -8.81 10.66 -0.48
CA ASN A 118 -8.19 11.96 -0.21
C ASN A 118 -6.83 11.84 0.50
N CYS A 119 -6.02 10.84 0.18
CA CYS A 119 -4.71 10.65 0.79
C CYS A 119 -3.61 11.38 0.03
N VAL A 120 -2.58 11.83 0.73
CA VAL A 120 -1.41 12.50 0.15
C VAL A 120 -0.15 11.70 0.46
N PHE A 121 0.64 11.39 -0.57
CA PHE A 121 1.94 10.77 -0.48
C PHE A 121 2.97 11.75 -1.05
N GLU A 122 3.90 12.21 -0.22
CA GLU A 122 4.86 13.25 -0.59
C GLU A 122 6.29 12.86 -0.17
N ASN A 123 7.26 12.99 -1.08
CA ASN A 123 8.69 12.80 -0.77
C ASN A 123 9.05 11.44 -0.14
N ASN A 124 8.35 10.36 -0.49
CA ASN A 124 8.67 9.04 0.06
C ASN A 124 9.69 8.30 -0.83
N SER A 125 10.74 7.72 -0.23
CA SER A 125 11.90 7.21 -0.98
C SER A 125 11.87 5.72 -1.34
N GLN A 126 10.84 5.00 -0.89
CA GLN A 126 10.63 3.57 -1.14
C GLN A 126 9.15 3.25 -1.40
N ARG A 127 8.91 1.99 -1.80
CA ARG A 127 7.60 1.41 -2.05
C ARG A 127 6.49 1.87 -1.11
N LEU A 128 5.48 2.52 -1.67
CA LEU A 128 4.29 2.93 -0.91
C LEU A 128 3.45 1.71 -0.51
N ILE A 129 3.15 0.83 -1.48
CA ILE A 129 2.23 -0.29 -1.26
C ILE A 129 2.81 -1.59 -1.82
N SER A 130 2.83 -2.61 -0.95
CA SER A 130 3.14 -3.98 -1.32
C SER A 130 1.97 -4.89 -1.00
N ILE A 131 1.63 -5.77 -1.92
CA ILE A 131 0.62 -6.81 -1.71
C ILE A 131 1.24 -8.14 -2.06
N SER A 132 1.12 -9.11 -1.17
CA SER A 132 1.64 -10.45 -1.42
C SER A 132 0.74 -11.52 -0.85
N HIS A 133 0.79 -12.68 -1.48
CA HIS A 133 0.26 -13.88 -0.88
C HIS A 133 1.33 -14.48 0.05
N LYS A 134 0.92 -15.07 1.18
CA LYS A 134 1.85 -15.74 2.12
C LYS A 134 2.50 -16.98 1.51
N TYR A 135 1.79 -17.63 0.59
CA TYR A 135 2.23 -18.84 -0.09
C TYR A 135 2.44 -18.57 -1.59
N ASP A 136 3.66 -18.84 -2.09
CA ASP A 136 4.08 -18.65 -3.49
C ASP A 136 3.58 -19.79 -4.41
N TYR A 137 2.29 -20.11 -4.37
CA TYR A 137 1.72 -21.09 -5.29
C TYR A 137 1.19 -20.42 -6.55
N ALA A 138 1.46 -21.05 -7.70
CA ALA A 138 0.88 -20.67 -8.99
C ALA A 138 -0.65 -20.65 -8.85
N LEU A 139 -1.23 -19.49 -9.11
CA LEU A 139 -2.66 -19.27 -8.94
C LEU A 139 -3.40 -19.62 -10.23
N ASP A 140 -4.49 -20.37 -10.08
CA ASP A 140 -5.46 -20.62 -11.14
C ASP A 140 -6.10 -19.28 -11.58
N GLU A 141 -6.17 -19.06 -12.90
CA GLU A 141 -6.62 -17.82 -13.54
C GLU A 141 -8.10 -17.50 -13.25
N ALA A 142 -8.89 -18.49 -12.83
CA ALA A 142 -10.32 -18.34 -12.54
C ALA A 142 -10.64 -17.57 -11.23
N LYS A 143 -9.62 -17.04 -10.53
CA LYS A 143 -9.78 -16.44 -9.19
C LYS A 143 -10.09 -14.95 -9.25
N LYS A 144 -11.05 -14.52 -8.43
CA LYS A 144 -11.43 -13.11 -8.25
C LYS A 144 -10.28 -12.30 -7.62
N TYR A 145 -10.11 -11.07 -8.08
CA TYR A 145 -9.03 -10.18 -7.69
C TYR A 145 -9.18 -9.56 -6.30
N PHE A 146 -8.06 -9.34 -5.62
CA PHE A 146 -8.02 -8.43 -4.47
C PHE A 146 -8.14 -7.00 -4.97
N LYS A 147 -9.15 -6.28 -4.51
CA LYS A 147 -9.54 -4.98 -5.06
C LYS A 147 -9.04 -3.85 -4.18
N LEU A 148 -8.26 -2.95 -4.77
CA LEU A 148 -7.81 -1.71 -4.17
C LEU A 148 -8.38 -0.54 -4.96
N LYS A 149 -8.83 0.48 -4.23
CA LYS A 149 -9.36 1.70 -4.82
C LYS A 149 -8.70 2.93 -4.21
N PHE A 150 -8.21 3.81 -5.06
CA PHE A 150 -7.56 5.07 -4.71
C PHE A 150 -8.40 6.20 -5.30
N ILE A 151 -8.90 7.09 -4.45
CA ILE A 151 -9.84 8.14 -4.84
C ILE A 151 -9.31 9.48 -4.37
N ASN A 152 -9.19 10.45 -5.28
CA ASN A 152 -8.74 11.81 -4.95
C ASN A 152 -7.36 11.86 -4.27
N CYS A 153 -6.48 10.90 -4.57
CA CYS A 153 -5.17 10.81 -3.94
C CYS A 153 -4.10 11.61 -4.70
N LYS A 154 -3.11 12.13 -3.99
CA LYS A 154 -1.96 12.84 -4.57
C LYS A 154 -0.66 12.09 -4.28
N TYR A 155 0.18 11.97 -5.30
CA TYR A 155 1.49 11.31 -5.23
C TYR A 155 2.54 12.24 -5.80
N ILE A 156 3.27 12.92 -4.93
CA ILE A 156 4.24 13.96 -5.30
C ILE A 156 5.64 13.51 -4.89
N ASN A 157 6.57 13.44 -5.85
CA ASN A 157 7.98 13.11 -5.59
C ASN A 157 8.17 11.80 -4.81
N ASN A 158 7.57 10.71 -5.31
CA ASN A 158 7.63 9.39 -4.67
C ASN A 158 8.45 8.39 -5.49
N LYS A 159 9.07 7.45 -4.79
CA LYS A 159 9.89 6.38 -5.39
C LYS A 159 9.28 5.01 -5.20
N GLY A 160 8.92 4.35 -6.30
CA GLY A 160 8.27 3.05 -6.32
C GLY A 160 6.88 3.11 -5.69
N LEU A 161 5.81 3.01 -6.47
CA LEU A 161 4.47 3.16 -5.88
C LEU A 161 3.85 1.83 -5.50
N PHE A 162 3.57 0.95 -6.46
CA PHE A 162 2.74 -0.24 -6.25
C PHE A 162 3.44 -1.52 -6.71
N CYS A 163 3.49 -2.53 -5.85
CA CYS A 163 3.97 -3.88 -6.18
C CYS A 163 2.97 -4.94 -5.74
N LEU A 164 2.50 -5.70 -6.72
CA LEU A 164 1.53 -6.77 -6.53
C LEU A 164 2.20 -8.12 -6.80
N LYS A 165 2.20 -8.98 -5.78
CA LYS A 165 2.66 -10.37 -5.85
C LYS A 165 1.49 -11.36 -5.70
N LEU A 166 0.30 -10.91 -6.10
CA LEU A 166 -0.93 -11.69 -6.20
C LEU A 166 -1.86 -11.06 -7.26
N PRO A 167 -2.82 -11.80 -7.83
CA PRO A 167 -3.86 -11.26 -8.71
C PRO A 167 -4.70 -10.21 -7.98
N ALA A 168 -4.60 -8.97 -8.43
CA ALA A 168 -5.28 -7.83 -7.83
C ALA A 168 -5.81 -6.88 -8.91
N SER A 169 -6.91 -6.23 -8.57
CA SER A 169 -7.53 -5.17 -9.34
C SER A 169 -7.27 -3.85 -8.62
N VAL A 170 -6.55 -2.96 -9.28
CA VAL A 170 -6.20 -1.66 -8.74
C VAL A 170 -6.90 -0.59 -9.57
N GLU A 171 -7.66 0.27 -8.90
CA GLU A 171 -8.38 1.38 -9.52
C GLU A 171 -7.90 2.70 -8.93
N PHE A 172 -7.45 3.60 -9.80
CA PHE A 172 -7.19 5.01 -9.50
C PHE A 172 -8.28 5.87 -10.11
N ASP A 173 -8.93 6.70 -9.31
CA ASP A 173 -9.97 7.63 -9.76
C ASP A 173 -9.68 9.03 -9.22
N ASN A 174 -9.61 10.00 -10.13
CA ASN A 174 -9.31 11.41 -9.82
C ASN A 174 -8.02 11.59 -9.02
N CYS A 175 -6.96 10.84 -9.35
CA CYS A 175 -5.67 10.93 -8.69
C CYS A 175 -4.72 11.87 -9.44
N TYR A 176 -3.74 12.42 -8.72
CA TYR A 176 -2.68 13.24 -9.28
C TYR A 176 -1.32 12.63 -8.97
N PHE A 177 -0.48 12.50 -9.99
CA PHE A 177 0.85 11.92 -9.92
C PHE A 177 1.86 12.91 -10.48
N SER A 178 2.88 13.25 -9.69
CA SER A 178 4.02 14.03 -10.15
C SER A 178 5.35 13.50 -9.64
N THR A 179 6.36 13.58 -10.51
CA THR A 179 7.74 13.16 -10.23
C THR A 179 7.81 11.77 -9.58
N ILE A 180 7.51 10.73 -10.37
CA ILE A 180 7.62 9.34 -9.91
C ILE A 180 8.97 8.77 -10.32
N GLU A 181 9.66 8.13 -9.39
CA GLU A 181 10.98 7.53 -9.62
C GLU A 181 11.05 6.07 -9.16
N LYS A 182 12.15 5.40 -9.47
CA LYS A 182 12.35 3.99 -9.07
C LYS A 182 12.55 3.87 -7.57
N ASP A 183 12.14 2.72 -7.01
CA ASP A 183 12.46 2.40 -5.62
C ASP A 183 13.98 2.41 -5.42
N SER A 184 14.43 3.07 -4.34
CA SER A 184 15.85 3.26 -4.06
C SER A 184 16.59 1.94 -3.80
N TYR A 185 15.89 0.88 -3.37
CA TYR A 185 16.50 -0.38 -2.91
C TYR A 185 16.11 -1.62 -3.71
N ASP A 186 15.18 -1.52 -4.66
CA ASP A 186 14.77 -2.65 -5.49
C ASP A 186 15.29 -2.51 -6.92
N SER A 187 16.25 -3.36 -7.28
CA SER A 187 16.88 -3.39 -8.60
C SER A 187 15.93 -3.82 -9.72
N ASN A 188 14.81 -4.47 -9.37
CA ASN A 188 13.79 -4.93 -10.31
C ASN A 188 12.55 -4.03 -10.28
N SER A 189 12.62 -2.88 -9.60
CA SER A 189 11.47 -2.00 -9.46
C SER A 189 11.10 -1.34 -10.78
N VAL A 190 9.80 -1.32 -11.03
CA VAL A 190 9.19 -0.34 -11.92
C VAL A 190 8.96 0.96 -11.19
N LEU A 191 8.61 2.00 -11.93
CA LEU A 191 8.41 3.33 -11.38
C LEU A 191 7.05 3.46 -10.70
N PHE A 192 6.01 3.01 -11.40
CA PHE A 192 4.62 3.19 -10.97
C PHE A 192 4.00 1.88 -10.48
N PHE A 193 3.86 0.87 -11.34
CA PHE A 193 3.04 -0.31 -11.04
C PHE A 193 3.63 -1.60 -11.56
N THR A 194 3.83 -2.59 -10.68
CA THR A 194 4.27 -3.94 -11.07
C THR A 194 3.30 -5.01 -10.60
N SER A 195 2.95 -5.94 -11.49
CA SER A 195 2.30 -7.22 -11.17
C SER A 195 3.25 -8.37 -11.51
N LEU A 196 3.60 -9.19 -10.52
CA LEU A 196 4.52 -10.32 -10.71
C LEU A 196 3.83 -11.62 -11.13
N LEU A 197 2.50 -11.65 -11.15
CA LEU A 197 1.72 -12.81 -11.61
C LEU A 197 0.82 -12.41 -12.77
N SER A 198 0.56 -13.37 -13.65
CA SER A 198 -0.48 -13.27 -14.68
C SER A 198 -1.83 -12.99 -14.02
N SER A 199 -2.66 -12.15 -14.64
CA SER A 199 -3.99 -11.70 -14.18
C SER A 199 -4.04 -10.48 -13.24
N GLY A 200 -3.21 -9.46 -13.45
CA GLY A 200 -3.47 -8.15 -12.84
C GLY A 200 -4.60 -7.41 -13.59
N HIS A 201 -5.36 -6.56 -12.88
CA HIS A 201 -6.17 -5.52 -13.51
C HIS A 201 -5.75 -4.16 -12.96
N LEU A 202 -5.48 -3.20 -13.84
CA LEU A 202 -5.16 -1.83 -13.46
C LEU A 202 -6.04 -0.89 -14.26
N SER A 203 -6.79 -0.05 -13.57
CA SER A 203 -7.56 1.01 -14.18
C SER A 203 -7.20 2.38 -13.62
N ILE A 204 -7.07 3.36 -14.52
CA ILE A 204 -6.68 4.73 -14.18
C ILE A 204 -7.64 5.71 -14.86
N LYS A 205 -8.54 6.28 -14.07
CA LYS A 205 -9.64 7.14 -14.53
C LYS A 205 -9.48 8.56 -14.00
N ASN A 206 -9.80 9.53 -14.83
CA ASN A 206 -9.84 10.96 -14.46
C ASN A 206 -8.56 11.46 -13.76
N SER A 207 -7.41 10.84 -14.02
CA SER A 207 -6.19 11.07 -13.27
C SER A 207 -5.18 11.83 -14.11
N ILE A 208 -4.32 12.62 -13.45
CA ILE A 208 -3.31 13.46 -14.09
C ILE A 208 -1.93 12.91 -13.75
N PHE A 209 -1.09 12.76 -14.77
CA PHE A 209 0.34 12.51 -14.65
C PHE A 209 1.05 13.76 -15.17
N GLU A 210 1.83 14.41 -14.32
CA GLU A 210 2.54 15.65 -14.62
C GLU A 210 4.01 15.49 -14.23
N ASP A 211 4.93 16.09 -14.98
CA ASP A 211 6.37 16.14 -14.65
C ASP A 211 7.00 14.77 -14.35
N ILE A 212 6.64 13.77 -15.17
CA ILE A 212 7.22 12.42 -15.12
C ILE A 212 8.44 12.37 -16.05
N ASP A 213 9.56 12.92 -15.60
CA ASP A 213 10.87 12.83 -16.28
C ASP A 213 11.70 11.69 -15.71
N VAL A 214 11.48 10.50 -16.26
CA VAL A 214 12.12 9.27 -15.78
C VAL A 214 13.54 9.17 -16.33
N LYS A 215 14.54 9.22 -15.44
CA LYS A 215 15.94 9.05 -15.85
C LYS A 215 16.37 7.59 -15.98
N SER A 216 15.64 6.68 -15.34
CA SER A 216 15.94 5.26 -15.39
C SER A 216 15.46 4.63 -16.71
N LYS A 217 16.11 3.53 -17.14
CA LYS A 217 15.65 2.74 -18.30
C LYS A 217 14.51 1.76 -17.96
N LEU A 218 13.92 1.89 -16.78
CA LEU A 218 12.91 0.95 -16.27
C LEU A 218 11.53 1.36 -16.77
N PRO A 219 10.62 0.41 -17.00
CA PRO A 219 9.27 0.73 -17.44
C PRO A 219 8.47 1.40 -16.31
N ILE A 220 7.50 2.23 -16.69
CA ILE A 220 6.55 2.85 -15.76
C ILE A 220 5.62 1.77 -15.18
N ILE A 221 5.07 0.93 -16.04
CA ILE A 221 4.18 -0.19 -15.71
C ILE A 221 4.82 -1.49 -16.21
N ASN A 222 4.80 -2.54 -15.39
CA ASN A 222 5.16 -3.90 -15.81
C ASN A 222 4.15 -4.91 -15.26
N GLY A 223 3.79 -5.91 -16.06
CA GLY A 223 2.95 -7.00 -15.59
C GLY A 223 2.61 -7.96 -16.71
N GLU A 224 2.91 -9.23 -16.49
CA GLU A 224 2.47 -10.29 -17.40
C GLU A 224 0.94 -10.45 -17.29
N GLY A 225 0.24 -10.53 -18.42
CA GLY A 225 -1.22 -10.66 -18.44
C GLY A 225 -1.99 -9.54 -17.73
N LEU A 226 -1.38 -8.37 -17.53
CA LEU A 226 -2.03 -7.19 -16.95
C LEU A 226 -3.07 -6.63 -17.94
N THR A 227 -4.32 -6.56 -17.50
CA THR A 227 -5.37 -5.83 -18.23
C THR A 227 -5.36 -4.36 -17.81
N LEU A 228 -5.35 -3.46 -18.78
CA LEU A 228 -5.34 -2.01 -18.59
C LEU A 228 -6.66 -1.40 -19.08
N GLU A 229 -7.32 -0.59 -18.24
CA GLU A 229 -8.55 0.15 -18.55
C GLU A 229 -8.45 1.66 -18.23
#